data_AF-A0A0E3WXV9-F1
#
_entry.id   AF-A0A0E3WXV9-F1
#
_cell.length_a   1.000
_cell.length_b   1.000
_cell.length_c   1.000
_cell.angle_alpha   90.00
_cell.angle_beta   90.00
_cell.angle_gamma   90.00
#
_symmetry.space_group_name_H-M   'P 1'
#
loop_
_entity.id
_entity.type
_entity.pdbx_description
1 polymer ?
#
loop_
_entity_poly.entity_id
_entity_poly.type
_entity_poly.pdbx_seq_one_letter_code
_entity_poly.pdbx_strand_id
1 'polypeptide(L)'
;MKESVRKLGLIGAGLWAITEDKVNDLVKELIDKGDISKEEGKKAIQDMLEERKKQKLDLEKKISEKIQESISKTDVFAKKDMHELESRIETLEDEIQRIKNKEKMFFK
;
A
#
# COMPACT_ATOMS: atom_id res chain seq x y z
N MET A 1 7.89 22.07 -18.67
CA MET A 1 7.33 20.88 -17.96
C MET A 1 8.39 19.86 -17.50
N LYS A 2 9.32 19.40 -18.36
CA LYS A 2 10.37 18.42 -17.96
C LYS A 2 11.25 18.88 -16.78
N GLU A 3 11.56 20.17 -16.68
CA GLU A 3 12.40 20.73 -15.60
C GLU A 3 11.73 20.71 -14.24
N SER A 4 10.42 20.96 -14.17
CA SER A 4 9.67 20.95 -12.90
C SER A 4 9.61 19.55 -12.31
N VAL A 5 9.45 18.51 -13.14
CA VAL A 5 9.46 17.09 -12.72
C VAL A 5 10.84 16.69 -12.20
N ARG A 6 11.92 17.12 -12.86
CA ARG A 6 13.30 16.89 -12.39
C ARG A 6 13.56 17.56 -11.04
N LYS A 7 13.14 18.82 -10.87
CA LYS A 7 13.28 19.54 -9.60
C LYS A 7 12.45 18.88 -8.48
N LEU A 8 11.22 18.47 -8.77
CA LEU A 8 10.38 17.73 -7.82
C LEU A 8 11.00 16.38 -7.43
N GLY A 9 11.60 15.66 -8.38
CA GLY A 9 12.32 14.42 -8.09
C GLY A 9 13.56 14.62 -7.22
N LEU A 10 14.34 15.68 -7.46
CA LEU A 10 15.52 16.03 -6.65
C LEU A 10 15.13 16.48 -5.24
N ILE A 11 14.05 17.26 -5.10
CA ILE A 11 13.50 17.67 -3.80
C ILE A 11 12.96 16.44 -3.05
N GLY A 12 12.21 15.57 -3.73
CA GLY A 12 11.69 14.33 -3.14
C GLY A 12 12.81 13.39 -2.68
N ALA A 13 13.86 13.22 -3.49
CA ALA A 13 15.03 12.44 -3.11
C ALA A 13 15.82 13.10 -1.96
N GLY A 14 15.93 14.43 -1.95
CA GLY A 14 16.58 15.19 -0.89
C GLY A 14 15.87 15.05 0.46
N LEU A 15 14.53 15.11 0.48
CA LEU A 15 13.73 14.87 1.68
C LEU A 15 13.83 13.42 2.16
N TRP A 16 13.86 12.45 1.24
CA TRP A 16 14.05 11.03 1.59
C TRP A 16 15.43 10.74 2.17
N ALA A 17 16.45 11.49 1.72
CA ALA A 17 17.83 11.38 2.21
C ALA A 17 18.04 12.02 3.60
N ILE A 18 17.02 12.64 4.21
CA ILE A 18 17.08 13.12 5.60
C ILE A 18 16.94 11.94 6.55
N THR A 19 18.10 11.43 6.99
CA THR A 19 18.25 10.39 8.01
C THR A 19 18.27 10.97 9.42
N GLU A 20 18.07 10.14 10.43
CA GLU A 20 18.20 10.55 11.84
C GLU A 20 19.57 11.14 12.15
N ASP A 21 20.64 10.59 11.58
CA ASP A 21 22.01 11.09 11.78
C ASP A 21 22.15 12.56 11.35
N LYS A 22 21.60 12.91 10.19
CA LYS A 22 21.63 14.29 9.66
C LYS A 22 20.86 15.26 10.55
N VAL A 23 19.76 14.80 11.14
CA VAL A 23 18.97 15.61 12.08
C VAL A 23 19.71 15.76 13.40
N ASN A 24 20.36 14.70 13.89
CA ASN A 24 21.16 14.73 15.09
C ASN A 24 22.35 15.70 14.96
N ASP A 25 23.01 15.74 13.80
CA ASP A 25 24.11 16.67 13.55
C ASP A 25 23.64 18.13 13.50
N LEU A 26 22.50 18.41 12.85
CA LEU A 26 21.91 19.76 12.85
C LEU A 26 21.52 20.22 14.26
N VAL A 27 20.93 19.32 15.06
CA VAL A 27 20.56 19.61 16.45
C VAL A 27 21.81 19.86 17.30
N LYS A 28 22.87 19.07 17.13
CA LYS A 28 24.15 19.31 17.82
C LYS A 28 24.76 20.66 17.43
N GLU A 29 24.73 21.03 16.15
CA GLU A 29 25.25 22.31 15.68
C GLU A 29 24.51 23.50 16.32
N LEU A 30 23.19 23.38 16.50
CA LEU A 30 22.37 24.38 17.18
C LEU A 30 22.66 24.44 18.69
N ILE A 31 22.97 23.31 19.32
CA ILE A 31 23.43 23.27 20.73
C ILE A 31 24.79 23.96 20.87
N ASP A 32 25.72 23.68 19.96
CA ASP A 32 27.08 24.23 20.00
C ASP A 32 27.12 25.74 19.73
N LYS A 33 26.18 26.24 18.91
CA LYS A 33 25.96 27.68 18.70
C LYS A 33 25.26 28.36 19.89
N GLY A 34 24.73 27.59 20.83
CA GLY A 34 23.98 28.10 21.98
C GLY A 34 22.54 28.53 21.64
N ASP A 35 22.05 28.20 20.45
CA ASP A 35 20.70 28.54 19.99
C ASP A 35 19.63 27.71 20.70
N ILE A 36 19.98 26.49 21.15
CA ILE A 36 19.11 25.59 21.91
C ILE A 36 19.87 24.88 23.02
N SER A 37 19.18 24.50 24.09
CA SER A 37 19.76 23.69 25.17
C SER A 37 19.91 22.21 24.78
N LYS A 38 20.79 21.48 25.49
CA LYS A 38 20.94 20.02 25.31
C LYS A 38 19.65 19.24 25.55
N GLU A 39 18.81 19.71 26.46
CA GLU A 39 17.50 19.09 26.74
C GLU A 39 16.53 19.33 25.59
N GLU A 40 16.46 20.54 25.06
CA GLU A 40 15.61 20.88 23.90
C GLU A 40 16.03 20.10 22.65
N GLY A 41 17.33 19.97 22.39
CA GLY A 41 17.81 19.19 21.26
C GLY A 41 17.47 17.70 21.35
N LYS A 42 17.65 17.09 22.53
CA LYS A 42 17.22 15.69 22.75
C LYS A 42 15.73 15.51 22.57
N LYS A 43 14.93 16.45 23.09
CA LYS A 43 13.48 16.42 22.97
C LYS A 43 13.04 16.56 21.50
N ALA A 44 13.66 17.44 20.72
CA ALA A 44 13.36 17.62 19.31
C ALA A 44 13.59 16.34 18.48
N ILE A 45 14.67 15.60 18.74
CA ILE A 45 14.93 14.31 18.07
C ILE A 45 13.88 13.28 18.48
N GLN A 46 13.54 13.22 19.76
CA GLN A 46 12.57 12.27 20.29
C GLN A 46 11.15 12.54 19.77
N ASP A 47 10.72 13.80 19.76
CA ASP A 47 9.44 14.24 19.21
C ASP A 47 9.37 13.91 17.70
N MET A 48 10.44 14.16 16.94
CA MET A 48 10.51 13.79 15.52
C MET A 48 10.33 12.27 15.33
N LEU A 49 10.98 11.45 16.15
CA LEU A 49 10.89 9.99 16.09
C LEU A 49 9.48 9.48 16.37
N GLU A 50 8.81 10.03 17.39
CA GLU A 50 7.43 9.68 17.73
C GLU A 50 6.45 10.12 16.62
N GLU A 51 6.62 11.34 16.11
CA GLU A 51 5.84 11.88 15.00
C GLU A 51 5.99 10.99 13.75
N ARG A 52 7.22 10.58 13.40
CA ARG A 52 7.48 9.66 12.27
C ARG A 52 6.77 8.32 12.45
N LYS A 53 6.82 7.73 13.66
CA LYS A 53 6.14 6.45 13.95
C LYS A 53 4.62 6.58 13.77
N LYS A 54 4.04 7.66 14.31
CA LYS A 54 2.60 7.93 14.21
C LYS A 54 2.17 8.17 12.76
N GLN A 55 2.93 8.97 12.01
CA GLN A 55 2.68 9.25 10.60
C GLN A 55 2.79 7.98 9.75
N LYS A 56 3.76 7.10 10.04
CA LYS A 56 3.89 5.81 9.33
C LYS A 56 2.66 4.92 9.52
N LEU A 57 2.17 4.77 10.74
CA LEU A 57 0.97 3.98 11.04
C LEU A 57 -0.29 4.54 10.37
N ASP A 58 -0.49 5.86 10.43
CA ASP A 58 -1.63 6.53 9.78
C ASP A 58 -1.56 6.40 8.25
N LEU A 59 -0.35 6.51 7.68
CA LEU A 59 -0.11 6.34 6.25
C LEU A 59 -0.38 4.90 5.81
N GLU A 60 0.13 3.89 6.53
CA GLU A 60 -0.13 2.48 6.26
C GLU A 60 -1.62 2.17 6.30
N LYS A 61 -2.34 2.69 7.30
CA LYS A 61 -3.78 2.52 7.42
C LYS A 61 -4.52 3.16 6.24
N LYS A 62 -4.22 4.42 5.91
CA LYS A 62 -4.84 5.13 4.77
C LYS A 62 -4.55 4.49 3.43
N ILE A 63 -3.33 3.98 3.23
CA ILE A 63 -2.95 3.27 2.02
C ILE A 63 -3.73 1.96 1.94
N SER A 64 -3.77 1.18 3.03
CA SER A 64 -4.53 -0.07 3.09
C SER A 64 -6.02 0.15 2.80
N GLU A 65 -6.64 1.15 3.43
CA GLU A 65 -8.03 1.53 3.20
C GLU A 65 -8.26 1.97 1.75
N LYS A 66 -7.39 2.81 1.18
CA LYS A 66 -7.50 3.22 -0.24
C LYS A 66 -7.32 2.07 -1.21
N ILE A 67 -6.38 1.15 -0.94
CA ILE A 67 -6.17 -0.02 -1.77
C ILE A 67 -7.39 -0.94 -1.67
N GLN A 68 -7.90 -1.19 -0.47
CA GLN A 68 -9.08 -2.01 -0.25
C GLN A 68 -10.32 -1.38 -0.91
N GLU A 69 -10.52 -0.07 -0.78
CA GLU A 69 -11.61 0.67 -1.44
C GLU A 69 -11.45 0.64 -2.97
N SER A 70 -10.22 0.76 -3.49
CA SER A 70 -9.94 0.69 -4.93
C SER A 70 -10.15 -0.72 -5.49
N ILE A 71 -9.76 -1.76 -4.75
CA ILE A 71 -10.01 -3.17 -5.08
C ILE A 71 -11.51 -3.49 -4.98
N SER A 72 -12.24 -2.84 -4.07
CA SER A 72 -13.68 -3.03 -3.93
C SER A 72 -14.49 -2.28 -4.99
N LYS A 73 -13.96 -1.16 -5.52
CA LYS A 73 -14.60 -0.34 -6.56
C LYS A 73 -14.23 -0.75 -7.98
N THR A 74 -13.09 -1.39 -8.15
CA THR A 74 -12.71 -2.02 -9.41
C THR A 74 -13.32 -3.41 -9.36
N ASP A 75 -14.02 -3.86 -10.41
CA ASP A 75 -14.43 -5.27 -10.61
C ASP A 75 -13.18 -6.18 -10.74
N VAL A 76 -12.32 -6.20 -9.72
CA VAL A 76 -11.31 -7.23 -9.54
C VAL A 76 -12.12 -8.43 -9.11
N PHE A 77 -12.63 -9.17 -10.11
CA PHE A 77 -13.30 -10.46 -9.96
C PHE A 77 -12.79 -11.12 -8.69
N ALA A 78 -13.61 -11.08 -7.65
CA ALA A 78 -13.22 -11.65 -6.39
C ALA A 78 -12.94 -13.13 -6.69
N LYS A 79 -11.99 -13.74 -6.00
CA LYS A 79 -11.80 -15.21 -6.05
C LYS A 79 -13.13 -15.97 -5.92
N LYS A 80 -14.11 -15.35 -5.27
CA LYS A 80 -15.50 -15.79 -5.12
C LYS A 80 -16.27 -15.86 -6.47
N ASP A 81 -16.14 -14.87 -7.34
CA ASP A 81 -16.80 -14.84 -8.66
C ASP A 81 -16.21 -15.93 -9.57
N MET A 82 -14.91 -16.21 -9.44
CA MET A 82 -14.24 -17.29 -10.16
C MET A 82 -14.75 -18.67 -9.71
N HIS A 83 -14.95 -18.86 -8.41
CA HIS A 83 -15.54 -20.08 -7.85
C HIS A 83 -17.02 -20.27 -8.25
N GLU A 84 -17.79 -19.18 -8.31
CA GLU A 84 -19.19 -19.23 -8.74
C GLU A 84 -19.29 -19.57 -10.24
N LEU A 85 -18.37 -19.06 -11.05
CA LEU A 85 -18.29 -19.39 -12.47
C LEU A 85 -17.88 -20.86 -12.68
N GLU A 86 -16.92 -21.38 -11.90
CA GLU A 86 -16.50 -22.78 -11.93
C GLU A 86 -17.65 -23.73 -11.58
N SER A 87 -18.43 -23.43 -10.53
CA SER A 87 -19.60 -24.23 -10.17
C SER A 87 -20.70 -24.23 -11.24
N ARG A 88 -20.88 -23.10 -11.95
CA ARG A 88 -21.81 -23.02 -13.08
C ARG A 88 -21.33 -23.84 -14.27
N ILE A 89 -20.02 -23.87 -14.53
CA ILE A 89 -19.42 -24.70 -15.57
C ILE A 89 -19.61 -26.19 -15.25
N GLU A 90 -19.33 -26.63 -14.02
CA GLU A 90 -19.56 -28.03 -13.61
C GLU A 90 -21.04 -28.44 -13.76
N THR A 91 -21.97 -27.57 -13.37
CA THR A 91 -23.41 -27.84 -13.53
C THR A 91 -23.80 -28.01 -14.99
N LEU A 92 -23.27 -27.17 -15.88
CA LEU A 92 -23.50 -27.25 -17.33
C LEU A 92 -22.88 -28.52 -17.93
N GLU A 93 -21.67 -28.89 -17.50
CA GLU A 93 -21.01 -30.13 -17.94
C GLU A 93 -21.79 -31.38 -17.53
N ASP A 94 -22.34 -31.39 -16.31
CA ASP A 94 -23.19 -32.46 -15.79
C ASP A 94 -24.51 -32.57 -16.56
N GLU A 95 -25.13 -31.45 -16.92
CA GLU A 95 -26.33 -31.44 -17.77
C GLU A 95 -26.04 -31.97 -19.18
N ILE A 96 -24.91 -31.57 -19.78
CA ILE A 96 -24.47 -32.08 -21.08
C ILE A 96 -24.19 -33.59 -21.01
N GLN A 97 -23.53 -34.07 -19.95
CA GLN A 97 -23.33 -35.50 -19.69
C GLN A 97 -24.64 -36.27 -19.58
N ARG A 98 -25.64 -35.73 -18.86
CA ARG A 98 -26.96 -36.34 -18.73
C ARG A 98 -27.71 -36.42 -20.06
N ILE A 99 -27.62 -35.37 -20.88
CA ILE A 99 -28.24 -35.34 -22.22
C ILE A 99 -27.57 -36.38 -23.12
N LYS A 100 -26.24 -36.43 -23.13
CA LYS A 100 -25.46 -37.38 -23.94
C LYS A 100 -25.69 -38.85 -23.53
N ASN A 101 -25.91 -39.11 -22.24
CA ASN A 101 -26.25 -40.44 -21.74
C ASN A 101 -27.70 -40.84 -22.05
N LYS A 102 -28.65 -39.90 -22.08
CA LYS A 102 -30.02 -40.17 -22.55
C LYS A 102 -30.05 -40.47 -24.05
N GLU A 103 -29.29 -39.76 -24.87
CA GLU A 103 -29.17 -40.03 -26.31
C GLU A 103 -28.62 -41.45 -26.60
N LYS A 104 -27.59 -41.89 -25.86
CA LYS A 104 -27.08 -43.27 -25.96
C LYS A 104 -28.08 -44.34 -25.51
N MET A 105 -29.05 -43.99 -24.67
CA MET A 105 -30.10 -44.91 -24.20
C MET A 105 -31.27 -44.99 -25.17
N PHE A 106 -31.49 -43.97 -26.00
CA PHE A 106 -32.53 -43.93 -27.04
C PHE A 106 -32.13 -44.60 -28.36
N PHE A 107 -30.83 -44.88 -28.58
CA PHE A 107 -30.31 -45.55 -29.78
C PHE A 107 -29.90 -47.02 -29.53
N LYS A 108 -30.37 -47.65 -28.45
CA LYS A 108 -30.18 -49.08 -28.15
C LYS A 108 -31.53 -49.78 -28.07
#